data_AF-A0A9P3PUG5-F1
#
_entry.id   AF-A0A9P3PUG5-F1
#
_cell.length_a   1.000
_cell.length_b   1.000
_cell.length_c   1.000
_cell.angle_alpha   90.00
_cell.angle_beta   90.00
_cell.angle_gamma   90.00
#
_symmetry.space_group_name_H-M   'P 1'
#
loop_
_entity.id
_entity.type
_entity.pdbx_description
1 polymer ?
#
loop_
_entity_poly.entity_id
_entity_poly.type
_entity_poly.pdbx_seq_one_letter_code
_entity_poly.pdbx_strand_id
1 'polypeptide(L)'
;MSMKEKWPVLAGYFGLESPSGDPNVLPPSEYVKKHTHVLRELGIKDNAVFQGGFLDTYGLFDRHMNLEKIRKAGFDEEVDSMASWSKAFDKFKEAGMIIR
;
A
#
# COMPACT_ATOMS: atom_id res chain seq x y z
N MET A 1 -11.72 -1.63 10.34
CA MET A 1 -11.73 -1.36 8.89
C MET A 1 -10.78 -2.33 8.21
N SER A 2 -11.35 -3.19 7.37
CA SER A 2 -10.68 -4.22 6.58
C SER A 2 -9.91 -3.63 5.40
N MET A 3 -9.03 -4.42 4.77
CA MET A 3 -8.36 -3.99 3.53
C MET A 3 -9.35 -3.74 2.39
N LYS A 4 -10.44 -4.52 2.31
CA LYS A 4 -11.48 -4.37 1.28
C LYS A 4 -12.14 -2.99 1.32
N GLU A 5 -12.32 -2.42 2.51
CA GLU A 5 -12.88 -1.08 2.72
C GLU A 5 -11.86 0.03 2.42
N LYS A 6 -10.57 -0.20 2.73
CA LYS A 6 -9.50 0.78 2.54
C LYS A 6 -9.09 0.91 1.08
N TRP A 7 -9.04 -0.20 0.34
CA TRP A 7 -8.44 -0.25 -0.99
C TRP A 7 -9.04 0.73 -2.00
N PRO A 8 -10.38 0.92 -2.10
CA PRO A 8 -10.95 1.91 -3.00
C PRO A 8 -10.46 3.34 -2.74
N VAL A 9 -10.29 3.71 -1.47
CA VAL A 9 -9.80 5.04 -1.11
C VAL A 9 -8.30 5.17 -1.43
N LEU A 10 -7.50 4.14 -1.15
CA LEU A 10 -6.07 4.13 -1.46
C LEU A 10 -5.81 4.16 -2.97
N ALA A 11 -6.57 3.40 -3.77
CA ALA A 11 -6.50 3.43 -5.23
C ALA A 11 -6.91 4.81 -5.77
N GLY A 12 -7.99 5.39 -5.23
CA GLY A 12 -8.48 6.72 -5.59
C GLY A 12 -7.44 7.83 -5.38
N TYR A 13 -6.59 7.73 -4.36
CA TYR A 13 -5.47 8.67 -4.16
C TYR A 13 -4.53 8.75 -5.39
N PHE A 14 -4.34 7.64 -6.10
CA PHE A 14 -3.55 7.57 -7.33
C PHE A 14 -4.37 7.82 -8.60
N GLY A 15 -5.64 8.20 -8.49
CA GLY A 15 -6.56 8.35 -9.62
C GLY A 15 -6.95 7.02 -10.27
N LEU A 16 -6.85 5.91 -9.51
CA LEU A 16 -7.18 4.57 -9.98
C LEU A 16 -8.53 4.10 -9.43
N GLU A 17 -9.18 3.21 -10.18
CA GLU A 17 -10.39 2.52 -9.74
C GLU A 17 -10.04 1.18 -9.07
N SER A 18 -10.79 0.81 -8.04
CA SER A 18 -10.63 -0.49 -7.40
C SER A 18 -11.32 -1.57 -8.26
N PRO A 19 -10.61 -2.63 -8.69
CA PRO A 19 -11.24 -3.74 -9.39
C PRO A 19 -12.15 -4.53 -8.44
N SER A 20 -13.22 -5.10 -9.00
CA SER A 20 -14.12 -6.02 -8.29
C SER A 20 -13.49 -7.41 -8.20
N GLY A 21 -12.66 -7.64 -7.18
CA GLY A 21 -12.13 -8.95 -6.73
C GLY A 21 -12.17 -10.11 -7.73
N ASP A 22 -11.31 -10.07 -8.76
CA ASP A 22 -11.13 -11.18 -9.71
C ASP A 22 -10.19 -12.24 -9.10
N PRO A 23 -10.58 -13.52 -9.02
CA PRO A 23 -9.69 -14.57 -8.51
C PRO A 23 -8.46 -14.86 -9.38
N ASN A 24 -8.39 -14.33 -10.62
CA ASN A 24 -7.28 -14.53 -11.54
C ASN A 24 -6.25 -13.38 -11.54
N VAL A 25 -6.25 -12.51 -10.51
CA VAL A 25 -5.25 -11.43 -10.44
C VAL A 25 -3.86 -12.00 -10.16
N LEU A 26 -2.86 -11.51 -10.88
CA LEU A 26 -1.45 -11.81 -10.59
C LEU A 26 -1.09 -11.32 -9.17
N PRO A 27 -0.29 -12.08 -8.41
CA PRO A 27 0.35 -11.55 -7.21
C PRO A 27 1.14 -10.27 -7.53
N PRO A 28 1.20 -9.28 -6.62
CA PRO A 28 1.97 -8.05 -6.81
C PRO A 28 3.40 -8.27 -7.33
N SER A 29 4.12 -9.27 -6.81
CA SER A 29 5.48 -9.57 -7.25
C SER A 29 5.56 -9.99 -8.72
N GLU A 30 4.68 -10.90 -9.15
CA GLU A 30 4.60 -11.37 -10.54
C GLU A 30 4.10 -10.27 -11.47
N TYR A 31 3.18 -9.41 -11.02
CA TYR A 31 2.74 -8.24 -11.77
C TYR A 31 3.90 -7.28 -12.03
N VAL A 32 4.64 -6.88 -10.99
CA VAL A 32 5.79 -5.97 -11.12
C VAL A 32 6.84 -6.57 -12.05
N LYS A 33 7.17 -7.86 -11.87
CA LYS A 33 8.15 -8.57 -12.71
C LYS A 33 7.74 -8.62 -14.18
N LYS A 34 6.45 -8.86 -14.46
CA LYS A 34 5.90 -8.86 -15.83
C LYS A 34 5.97 -7.46 -16.47
N HIS A 35 5.79 -6.42 -15.67
CA HIS A 35 5.69 -5.03 -16.13
C HIS A 35 6.94 -4.17 -15.89
N THR A 36 8.08 -4.77 -15.53
CA THR A 36 9.36 -4.05 -15.29
C THR A 36 9.77 -3.15 -16.46
N HIS A 37 9.40 -3.49 -17.69
CA HIS A 37 9.67 -2.67 -18.88
C HIS A 37 9.11 -1.25 -18.76
N VAL A 38 7.95 -1.07 -18.12
CA VAL A 38 7.33 0.25 -17.90
C VAL A 38 8.24 1.14 -17.05
N LEU A 39 8.92 0.57 -16.05
CA LEU A 39 9.89 1.31 -15.23
C LEU A 39 11.09 1.76 -16.08
N ARG A 40 11.59 0.88 -16.97
CA ARG A 40 12.72 1.21 -17.86
C ARG A 40 12.39 2.34 -18.82
N GLU A 41 11.18 2.33 -19.39
CA GLU A 41 10.70 3.40 -20.28
C GLU A 41 10.65 4.77 -19.58
N LEU A 42 10.41 4.76 -18.26
CA LEU A 42 10.43 5.95 -17.41
C LEU A 42 11.82 6.27 -16.84
N GLY A 43 12.88 5.54 -17.24
CA GLY A 43 14.25 5.73 -16.75
C GLY A 43 14.48 5.25 -15.32
N ILE A 44 13.57 4.44 -14.77
CA ILE A 44 13.65 3.89 -13.42
C ILE A 44 14.35 2.54 -13.47
N LYS A 45 15.27 2.31 -12.51
CA LYS A 45 15.97 1.02 -12.38
C LYS A 45 15.00 -0.10 -12.04
N ASP A 46 15.19 -1.27 -12.64
CA ASP A 46 14.36 -2.47 -12.41
C ASP A 46 14.23 -2.87 -10.94
N ASN A 47 15.25 -2.60 -10.13
CA ASN A 47 15.27 -2.91 -8.70
C ASN A 47 14.72 -1.78 -7.80
N ALA A 48 14.12 -0.74 -8.39
CA ALA A 48 13.53 0.37 -7.63
C ALA A 48 12.29 -0.07 -6.84
N VAL A 49 11.56 -1.09 -7.29
CA VAL A 49 10.45 -1.69 -6.54
C VAL A 49 11.01 -2.74 -5.59
N PHE A 50 11.32 -2.32 -4.38
CA PHE A 50 11.86 -3.19 -3.33
C PHE A 50 10.75 -4.01 -2.65
N GLN A 51 11.03 -5.29 -2.37
CA GLN A 51 10.18 -6.19 -1.57
C GLN A 51 8.73 -6.38 -2.06
N GLY A 52 8.49 -6.38 -3.38
CA GLY A 52 7.15 -6.64 -3.94
C GLY A 52 6.50 -7.94 -3.41
N GLY A 53 7.30 -8.99 -3.17
CA GLY A 53 6.82 -10.27 -2.63
C GLY A 53 6.26 -10.21 -1.20
N PHE A 54 6.58 -9.18 -0.42
CA PHE A 54 5.95 -9.00 0.90
C PHE A 54 4.46 -8.69 0.76
N LEU A 55 4.05 -8.07 -0.36
CA LEU A 55 2.66 -7.72 -0.63
C LEU A 55 1.83 -8.92 -1.09
N ASP A 56 2.44 -9.99 -1.59
CA ASP A 56 1.71 -11.19 -2.04
C ASP A 56 0.91 -11.85 -0.91
N THR A 57 1.37 -11.72 0.33
CA THR A 57 0.68 -12.23 1.52
C THR A 57 0.04 -11.14 2.36
N TYR A 58 0.27 -9.88 2.01
CA TYR A 58 -0.21 -8.73 2.77
C TYR A 58 -1.69 -8.50 2.48
N GLY A 59 -2.54 -8.65 3.50
CA GLY A 59 -3.99 -8.50 3.33
C GLY A 59 -4.76 -9.81 3.16
N LEU A 60 -4.09 -10.98 3.26
CA LEU A 60 -4.78 -12.28 3.33
C LEU A 60 -5.71 -12.41 4.54
N PHE A 61 -5.47 -11.65 5.61
CA PHE A 61 -6.32 -11.57 6.78
C PHE A 61 -6.16 -10.22 7.49
N ASP A 62 -7.22 -9.79 8.17
CA ASP A 62 -7.17 -8.57 8.99
C ASP A 62 -6.40 -8.83 10.29
N ARG A 63 -5.28 -8.11 10.46
CA ARG A 63 -4.44 -8.20 11.65
C ARG A 63 -4.94 -7.22 12.71
N HIS A 64 -5.86 -7.68 13.54
CA HIS A 64 -6.32 -6.93 14.71
C HIS A 64 -5.27 -7.01 15.83
N MET A 65 -4.82 -5.86 16.33
CA MET A 65 -3.94 -5.79 17.50
C MET A 65 -4.71 -5.23 18.70
N ASN A 66 -4.51 -5.82 19.88
CA ASN A 66 -5.04 -5.30 21.13
C ASN A 66 -4.13 -4.18 21.66
N LEU A 67 -4.70 -2.99 21.84
CA LEU A 67 -4.00 -1.80 22.34
C LEU A 67 -4.20 -1.54 23.84
N GLU A 68 -4.94 -2.37 24.57
CA GLU A 68 -5.25 -2.15 25.99
C GLU A 68 -4.01 -1.94 26.86
N LYS A 69 -2.95 -2.72 26.65
CA LYS A 69 -1.75 -2.65 27.47
C LYS A 69 -1.06 -1.28 27.35
N ILE A 70 -0.98 -0.75 26.13
CA ILE A 70 -0.35 0.54 25.85
C ILE A 70 -1.25 1.69 26.33
N ARG A 71 -2.57 1.58 26.16
CA ARG A 71 -3.54 2.55 26.69
C ARG A 71 -3.50 2.63 28.22
N LYS A 72 -3.44 1.48 28.91
CA LYS A 72 -3.26 1.41 30.38
C LYS A 72 -1.94 2.05 30.86
N ALA A 73 -0.94 2.17 29.99
CA ALA A 73 0.33 2.83 30.31
C ALA A 73 0.29 4.36 30.06
N GLY A 74 -0.85 4.92 29.64
CA GLY A 74 -1.06 6.36 29.45
C GLY A 74 -0.83 6.89 28.03
N PHE A 75 -0.67 6.01 27.05
CA PHE A 75 -0.60 6.40 25.63
C PHE A 75 -2.00 6.38 25.05
N ASP A 76 -2.61 7.54 24.83
CA ASP A 76 -4.00 7.68 24.37
C ASP A 76 -4.11 8.26 22.94
N GLU A 77 -2.98 8.49 22.28
CA GLU A 77 -2.96 9.04 20.93
C GLU A 77 -3.62 8.08 19.93
N GLU A 78 -4.47 8.63 19.07
CA GLU A 78 -5.10 7.91 17.97
C GLU A 78 -4.90 8.71 16.68
N VAL A 79 -4.63 8.01 15.59
CA VAL A 79 -4.46 8.62 14.27
C VAL A 79 -5.45 7.97 13.32
N ASP A 80 -6.14 8.80 12.54
CA ASP A 80 -6.93 8.30 11.43
C ASP A 80 -6.01 7.52 10.47
N SER A 81 -6.34 6.25 10.28
CA SER A 81 -5.60 5.34 9.41
C SER A 81 -5.54 5.86 7.97
N MET A 82 -6.63 6.47 7.47
CA MET A 82 -6.67 6.92 6.08
C MET A 82 -5.85 8.19 5.87
N ALA A 83 -6.03 9.20 6.75
CA ALA A 83 -5.16 10.36 6.76
C ALA A 83 -3.67 9.99 6.89
N SER A 84 -3.35 8.97 7.68
CA SER A 84 -1.97 8.47 7.83
C SER A 84 -1.40 7.91 6.52
N TRP A 85 -2.19 7.14 5.77
CA TRP A 85 -1.77 6.61 4.46
C TRP A 85 -1.51 7.73 3.45
N SER A 86 -2.45 8.67 3.31
CA SER A 86 -2.28 9.80 2.40
C SER A 86 -1.04 10.62 2.76
N LYS A 87 -0.83 10.93 4.05
CA LYS A 87 0.35 11.64 4.53
C LYS A 87 1.67 10.89 4.22
N ALA A 88 1.67 9.56 4.30
CA ALA A 88 2.84 8.76 3.93
C ALA A 88 3.11 8.84 2.42
N PHE A 89 2.07 8.76 1.59
CA PHE A 89 2.20 8.90 0.14
C PHE A 89 2.68 10.30 -0.26
N ASP A 90 2.19 11.37 0.38
CA ASP A 90 2.66 12.74 0.16
C ASP A 90 4.17 12.83 0.41
N LYS A 91 4.65 12.27 1.54
CA LYS A 91 6.08 12.24 1.86
C LYS A 91 6.90 11.45 0.85
N PHE A 92 6.38 10.34 0.32
CA PHE A 92 7.06 9.60 -0.73
C PHE A 92 7.11 10.37 -2.06
N LYS A 93 6.10 11.18 -2.38
CA LYS A 93 6.13 12.09 -3.54
C LYS A 93 7.14 13.22 -3.34
N GLU A 94 7.14 13.87 -2.17
CA GLU A 94 8.12 14.91 -1.81
C GLU A 94 9.57 14.39 -1.93
N ALA A 95 9.79 13.12 -1.58
CA ALA A 95 11.10 12.47 -1.69
C ALA A 95 11.43 11.94 -3.11
N GLY A 96 10.53 12.09 -4.08
CA GLY A 96 10.71 11.59 -5.44
C GLY A 96 10.67 10.06 -5.58
N MET A 97 10.14 9.35 -4.57
CA MET A 97 10.01 7.89 -4.60
C MET A 97 8.77 7.41 -5.36
N ILE A 98 7.70 8.22 -5.35
CA ILE A 98 6.52 8.04 -6.18
C ILE A 98 6.58 9.08 -7.28
N ILE A 99 6.78 8.62 -8.51
CA ILE A 99 6.83 9.45 -9.72
C ILE A 99 5.41 9.77 -10.21
N ARG A 100 4.77 10.78 -9.59
CA ARG A 100 3.65 11.59 -10.13
C ARG A 100 3.12 12.59 -9.11
#